data_AF-A0AAU7VFP0-F1
#
_entry.id   AF-A0AAU7VFP0-F1
#
_cell.length_a   1.000
_cell.length_b   1.000
_cell.length_c   1.000
_cell.angle_alpha   90.00
_cell.angle_beta   90.00
_cell.angle_gamma   90.00
#
_symmetry.space_group_name_H-M   'P 1'
#
loop_
_entity.id
_entity.type
_entity.pdbx_description
1 polymer ?
#
loop_
_entity_poly.entity_id
_entity_poly.type
_entity_poly.pdbx_seq_one_letter_code
_entity_poly.pdbx_strand_id
1 'polypeptide(L)'
;SITGTPLLGTGYTKEVATASAQNCAADEAIAYANLEGVTCTSTLANSDLSGVTLFPGVYCTGSGFLTLQATNLYLDAQGDASAQFIFQTATTLITSTNTNIILINGALAKNIYWQVGSSATLGASSSFVGQILAHASITVGDTVTVVGRLYAQAAVSCAGADKITLPCTS
;
A
#
# COMPACT_ATOMS: atom_id res chain seq x y z
N SER A 1 2.36 -20.96 4.99
CA SER A 1 1.78 -21.77 3.88
C SER A 1 0.94 -20.86 2.99
N ILE A 2 0.56 -21.31 1.80
CA ILE A 2 -0.39 -20.58 0.93
C ILE A 2 -1.61 -21.48 0.74
N THR A 3 -2.79 -20.99 1.10
CA THR A 3 -4.07 -21.67 0.92
C THR A 3 -4.85 -21.05 -0.25
N GLY A 4 -5.87 -21.75 -0.76
CA GLY A 4 -6.61 -21.33 -1.94
C GLY A 4 -5.90 -21.62 -3.28
N THR A 5 -6.47 -21.11 -4.38
CA THR A 5 -5.99 -21.33 -5.75
C THR A 5 -5.69 -19.99 -6.43
N PRO A 6 -4.64 -19.25 -6.00
CA PRO A 6 -4.29 -17.99 -6.63
C PRO A 6 -3.92 -18.21 -8.10
N LEU A 7 -4.47 -17.38 -8.99
CA LEU A 7 -4.11 -17.36 -10.39
C LEU A 7 -2.88 -16.47 -10.58
N LEU A 8 -1.82 -17.04 -11.15
CA LEU A 8 -0.60 -16.30 -11.45
C LEU A 8 -0.61 -15.84 -12.90
N GLY A 9 -0.24 -14.59 -13.14
CA GLY A 9 0.00 -14.09 -14.50
C GLY A 9 1.28 -14.68 -15.09
N THR A 10 1.47 -14.47 -16.39
CA THR A 10 2.72 -14.84 -17.08
C THR A 10 3.92 -14.16 -16.42
N GLY A 11 4.96 -14.93 -16.09
CA GLY A 11 6.19 -14.43 -15.48
C GLY A 11 6.16 -14.33 -13.95
N TYR A 12 5.06 -14.72 -13.30
CA TYR A 12 4.98 -14.81 -11.84
C TYR A 12 5.23 -16.25 -11.36
N THR A 13 5.97 -16.40 -10.25
CA THR A 13 6.20 -17.69 -9.60
C THR A 13 5.63 -17.72 -8.19
N LYS A 14 5.27 -18.92 -7.73
CA LYS A 14 4.89 -19.18 -6.33
C LYS A 14 6.11 -19.73 -5.61
N GLU A 15 6.61 -18.97 -4.65
CA GLU A 15 7.76 -19.33 -3.83
C GLU A 15 7.32 -19.53 -2.37
N VAL A 16 7.66 -20.67 -1.77
CA VAL A 16 7.37 -20.94 -0.35
C VAL A 16 8.63 -21.48 0.32
N ALA A 17 9.14 -20.74 1.31
CA ALA A 17 10.34 -21.10 2.07
C ALA A 17 11.60 -21.36 1.22
N THR A 18 11.67 -20.81 0.01
CA THR A 18 12.88 -20.84 -0.84
C THR A 18 13.85 -19.73 -0.42
N ALA A 19 15.12 -19.83 -0.84
CA ALA A 19 16.12 -18.79 -0.56
C ALA A 19 15.68 -17.42 -1.10
N SER A 20 15.06 -17.38 -2.29
CA SER A 20 14.50 -16.16 -2.86
C SER A 20 13.38 -15.57 -2.00
N ALA A 21 12.50 -16.41 -1.44
CA ALA A 21 11.45 -15.95 -0.53
C ALA A 21 12.02 -15.43 0.81
N GLN A 22 13.07 -16.06 1.34
CA GLN A 22 13.76 -15.61 2.55
C GLN A 22 14.45 -14.26 2.34
N ASN A 23 15.16 -14.09 1.21
CA ASN A 23 15.77 -12.82 0.85
C ASN A 23 14.72 -11.72 0.69
N CYS A 24 13.59 -12.03 0.03
CA CYS A 24 12.48 -11.07 -0.11
C CYS A 24 11.94 -10.61 1.25
N ALA A 25 11.85 -11.51 2.24
CA ALA A 25 11.41 -11.13 3.59
C ALA A 25 12.45 -10.26 4.32
N ALA A 26 13.74 -10.53 4.13
CA ALA A 26 14.80 -9.69 4.69
C ALA A 26 14.82 -8.29 4.06
N ASP A 27 14.69 -8.21 2.72
CA ASP A 27 14.62 -6.95 1.98
C ASP A 27 13.37 -6.15 2.37
N GLU A 28 12.25 -6.82 2.60
CA GLU A 28 11.01 -6.21 3.09
C GLU A 28 11.19 -5.58 4.47
N ALA A 29 11.81 -6.28 5.42
CA ALA A 29 12.09 -5.72 6.75
C ALA A 29 13.02 -4.50 6.69
N ILE A 30 14.02 -4.51 5.81
CA ILE A 30 14.90 -3.37 5.57
C ILE A 30 14.13 -2.21 4.94
N ALA A 31 13.30 -2.47 3.93
CA ALA A 31 12.49 -1.46 3.28
C ALA A 31 11.48 -0.82 4.24
N TYR A 32 10.85 -1.62 5.10
CA TYR A 32 9.97 -1.15 6.15
C TYR A 32 10.71 -0.18 7.10
N ALA A 33 11.87 -0.59 7.63
CA ALA A 33 12.66 0.24 8.55
C ALA A 33 13.18 1.53 7.88
N ASN A 34 13.58 1.45 6.60
CA ASN A 34 13.98 2.62 5.83
C ASN A 34 12.81 3.59 5.67
N LEU A 35 11.62 3.10 5.32
CA LEU A 35 10.43 3.93 5.18
C LEU A 35 10.02 4.55 6.50
N GLU A 36 10.05 3.82 7.61
CA GLU A 36 9.76 4.33 8.96
C GLU A 36 10.75 5.43 9.38
N GLY A 37 12.01 5.32 8.97
CA GLY A 37 13.06 6.29 9.26
C GLY A 37 13.03 7.57 8.41
N VAL A 38 12.19 7.66 7.37
CA VAL A 38 12.12 8.87 6.54
C VAL A 38 11.52 10.02 7.34
N THR A 39 12.16 11.19 7.30
CA THR A 39 11.67 12.38 8.01
C THR A 39 10.35 12.87 7.43
N CYS A 40 9.35 13.04 8.30
CA CYS A 40 8.05 13.58 7.96
C CYS A 40 8.13 15.01 7.40
N THR A 41 7.52 15.26 6.25
CA THR A 41 7.34 16.62 5.71
C THR A 41 6.00 17.21 6.15
N SER A 42 5.05 16.36 6.57
CA SER A 42 3.73 16.78 7.01
C SER A 42 3.17 15.83 8.07
N THR A 43 2.76 16.38 9.20
CA THR A 43 1.98 15.64 10.20
C THR A 43 0.51 15.80 9.88
N LEU A 44 -0.18 14.69 9.64
CA LEU A 44 -1.60 14.66 9.37
C LEU A 44 -2.38 14.94 10.66
N ALA A 45 -3.00 16.11 10.75
CA ALA A 45 -3.87 16.46 11.89
C ALA A 45 -5.17 15.65 11.92
N ASN A 46 -5.62 15.16 10.75
CA ASN A 46 -6.72 14.24 10.59
C ASN A 46 -6.19 12.94 9.97
N SER A 47 -6.54 11.81 10.54
CA SER A 47 -6.20 10.47 10.05
C SER A 47 -7.02 10.02 8.85
N ASP A 48 -8.06 10.77 8.43
CA ASP A 48 -8.85 10.46 7.23
C ASP A 48 -8.39 11.27 6.01
N LEU A 49 -8.03 10.55 4.94
CA LEU A 49 -7.59 11.10 3.66
C LEU A 49 -8.72 11.27 2.63
N SER A 50 -9.96 11.01 3.02
CA SER A 50 -11.13 11.12 2.13
C SER A 50 -11.27 12.51 1.54
N GLY A 51 -11.26 12.60 0.21
CA GLY A 51 -11.51 13.83 -0.55
C GLY A 51 -10.32 14.77 -0.60
N VAL A 52 -9.18 14.36 -0.05
CA VAL A 52 -7.98 15.18 0.00
C VAL A 52 -7.18 15.01 -1.29
N THR A 53 -6.60 16.12 -1.78
CA THR A 53 -5.52 16.09 -2.76
C THR A 53 -4.21 16.33 -2.05
N LEU A 54 -3.29 15.39 -2.20
CA LEU A 54 -1.95 15.45 -1.64
C LEU A 54 -0.92 15.67 -2.76
N PHE A 55 0.15 16.34 -2.40
CA PHE A 55 1.30 16.64 -3.25
C PHE A 55 2.49 15.75 -2.84
N PRO A 56 3.62 15.75 -3.56
CA PRO A 56 4.73 14.88 -3.22
C PRO A 56 5.25 15.17 -1.81
N GLY A 57 5.48 14.14 -0.99
CA GLY A 57 5.86 14.31 0.40
C GLY A 57 5.77 13.05 1.27
N VAL A 58 6.09 13.24 2.55
CA VAL A 58 6.08 12.23 3.61
C VAL A 58 5.03 12.63 4.66
N TYR A 59 3.95 11.86 4.72
CA TYR A 59 2.75 12.10 5.50
C TYR A 59 2.68 11.15 6.69
N CYS A 60 2.70 11.71 7.90
CA CYS A 60 2.81 10.93 9.13
C CYS A 60 1.63 11.17 10.07
N THR A 61 1.13 10.11 10.70
CA THR A 61 0.04 10.20 11.69
C THR A 61 0.53 10.26 13.14
N GLY A 62 1.85 10.25 13.38
CA GLY A 62 2.42 10.04 14.71
C GLY A 62 1.94 8.69 15.29
N SER A 63 1.48 8.67 16.53
CA SER A 63 0.92 7.47 17.19
C SER A 63 -0.46 7.04 16.67
N GLY A 64 -1.03 7.75 15.70
CA GLY A 64 -2.38 7.50 15.16
C GLY A 64 -2.45 6.36 14.14
N PHE A 65 -3.60 6.29 13.49
CA PHE A 65 -3.93 5.40 12.37
C PHE A 65 -4.17 6.23 11.10
N LEU A 66 -4.30 5.58 9.95
CA LEU A 66 -4.65 6.20 8.68
C LEU A 66 -5.91 5.56 8.09
N THR A 67 -6.77 6.38 7.48
CA THR A 67 -8.03 5.92 6.92
C THR A 67 -8.39 6.59 5.60
N LEU A 68 -9.24 5.90 4.84
CA LEU A 68 -9.96 6.42 3.68
C LEU A 68 -11.40 5.93 3.77
N GLN A 69 -12.29 6.71 4.42
CA GLN A 69 -13.61 6.22 4.85
C GLN A 69 -14.78 6.55 3.91
N ALA A 70 -14.71 7.64 3.14
CA ALA A 70 -15.89 8.19 2.46
C ALA A 70 -15.71 8.37 0.95
N THR A 71 -14.64 9.06 0.54
CA THR A 71 -14.43 9.46 -0.86
C THR A 71 -13.00 9.16 -1.30
N ASN A 72 -12.69 9.42 -2.56
CA ASN A 72 -11.39 9.11 -3.14
C ASN A 72 -10.28 10.00 -2.55
N LEU A 73 -9.05 9.45 -2.50
CA LEU A 73 -7.82 10.19 -2.27
C LEU A 73 -7.19 10.53 -3.63
N TYR A 74 -6.64 11.73 -3.76
CA TYR A 74 -5.96 12.18 -4.99
C TYR A 74 -4.48 12.44 -4.71
N LEU A 75 -3.60 11.89 -5.54
CA LEU A 75 -2.15 12.06 -5.45
C LEU A 75 -1.66 12.79 -6.70
N ASP A 76 -1.26 14.04 -6.52
CA ASP A 76 -0.88 14.96 -7.59
C ASP A 76 0.63 15.13 -7.66
N ALA A 77 1.25 14.59 -8.70
CA ALA A 77 2.70 14.72 -8.90
C ALA A 77 3.12 16.07 -9.47
N GLN A 78 2.18 16.95 -9.80
CA GLN A 78 2.45 18.30 -10.32
C GLN A 78 3.36 18.31 -11.56
N GLY A 79 3.29 17.27 -12.38
CA GLY A 79 4.10 17.08 -13.59
C GLY A 79 5.45 16.39 -13.38
N ASP A 80 5.80 16.03 -12.13
CA ASP A 80 7.06 15.34 -11.82
C ASP A 80 6.87 13.82 -11.73
N ALA A 81 7.30 13.07 -12.75
CA ALA A 81 7.22 11.61 -12.76
C ALA A 81 8.12 10.93 -11.69
N SER A 82 9.04 11.66 -11.07
CA SER A 82 9.85 11.19 -9.95
C SER A 82 9.23 11.48 -8.58
N ALA A 83 8.09 12.18 -8.54
CA ALA A 83 7.35 12.50 -7.32
C ALA A 83 7.07 11.25 -6.50
N GLN A 84 7.34 11.35 -5.20
CA GLN A 84 7.10 10.30 -4.21
C GLN A 84 6.06 10.71 -3.19
N PHE A 85 5.26 9.73 -2.77
CA PHE A 85 4.28 9.87 -1.70
C PHE A 85 4.55 8.75 -0.70
N ILE A 86 4.94 9.12 0.51
CA ILE A 86 5.23 8.18 1.59
C ILE A 86 4.24 8.43 2.70
N PHE A 87 3.47 7.40 3.05
CA PHE A 87 2.53 7.42 4.16
C PHE A 87 3.11 6.58 5.31
N GLN A 88 3.26 7.18 6.48
CA GLN A 88 3.69 6.52 7.70
C GLN A 88 2.58 6.57 8.73
N THR A 89 2.20 5.40 9.23
CA THR A 89 1.28 5.31 10.37
C THR A 89 1.79 4.33 11.39
N ALA A 90 1.80 4.73 12.67
CA ALA A 90 2.24 3.85 13.75
C ALA A 90 1.29 2.67 13.97
N THR A 91 0.05 2.75 13.49
CA THR A 91 -0.94 1.70 13.67
C THR A 91 -1.56 1.26 12.35
N THR A 92 -2.88 1.35 12.20
CA THR A 92 -3.62 0.70 11.12
C THR A 92 -3.79 1.60 9.91
N LEU A 93 -3.94 0.97 8.74
CA LEU A 93 -4.49 1.59 7.53
C LEU A 93 -5.84 0.94 7.24
N ILE A 94 -6.93 1.71 7.15
CA ILE A 94 -8.26 1.16 6.82
C ILE A 94 -8.90 1.97 5.69
N THR A 95 -9.26 1.28 4.61
CA THR A 95 -10.08 1.87 3.54
C THR A 95 -11.49 1.29 3.58
N SER A 96 -12.50 2.13 3.36
CA SER A 96 -13.89 1.72 3.21
C SER A 96 -14.14 1.09 1.85
N THR A 97 -15.28 0.41 1.73
CA THR A 97 -15.76 -0.10 0.44
C THR A 97 -15.89 1.00 -0.60
N ASN A 98 -15.62 0.71 -1.87
CA ASN A 98 -15.77 1.64 -2.99
C ASN A 98 -14.90 2.91 -2.90
N THR A 99 -13.81 2.87 -2.14
CA THR A 99 -12.85 3.99 -2.08
C THR A 99 -11.71 3.78 -3.09
N ASN A 100 -11.21 4.87 -3.67
CA ASN A 100 -10.19 4.80 -4.72
C ASN A 100 -9.06 5.79 -4.46
N ILE A 101 -7.84 5.39 -4.85
CA ILE A 101 -6.67 6.26 -4.89
C ILE A 101 -6.43 6.66 -6.34
N ILE A 102 -6.53 7.95 -6.64
CA ILE A 102 -6.47 8.50 -7.99
C ILE A 102 -5.14 9.21 -8.18
N LEU A 103 -4.39 8.77 -9.18
CA LEU A 103 -3.13 9.38 -9.58
C LEU A 103 -3.39 10.48 -10.61
N ILE A 104 -2.87 11.68 -10.38
CA ILE A 104 -3.02 12.81 -11.31
C ILE A 104 -1.67 13.44 -11.66
N ASN A 105 -1.63 14.10 -12.82
CA ASN A 105 -0.50 14.88 -13.33
C ASN A 105 0.86 14.17 -13.25
N GLY A 106 0.91 12.89 -13.65
CA GLY A 106 2.15 12.13 -13.75
C GLY A 106 2.53 11.33 -12.51
N ALA A 107 1.67 11.25 -11.49
CA ALA A 107 1.90 10.39 -10.34
C ALA A 107 1.96 8.92 -10.78
N LEU A 108 2.94 8.18 -10.26
CA LEU A 108 3.19 6.78 -10.62
C LEU A 108 3.03 5.88 -9.40
N ALA A 109 2.32 4.77 -9.58
CA ALA A 109 2.11 3.76 -8.55
C ALA A 109 3.41 3.24 -7.90
N LYS A 110 4.50 3.18 -8.67
CA LYS A 110 5.83 2.73 -8.22
C LYS A 110 6.53 3.68 -7.24
N ASN A 111 6.00 4.88 -7.06
CA ASN A 111 6.56 5.91 -6.17
C ASN A 111 5.67 6.18 -4.94
N ILE A 112 4.71 5.30 -4.67
CA ILE A 112 3.75 5.47 -3.57
C ILE A 112 3.95 4.36 -2.57
N TYR A 113 4.26 4.73 -1.33
CA TYR A 113 4.64 3.80 -0.26
C TYR A 113 3.75 4.01 0.97
N TRP A 114 3.33 2.91 1.57
CA TRP A 114 2.51 2.87 2.78
C TRP A 114 3.22 2.02 3.83
N GLN A 115 3.88 2.67 4.78
CA GLN A 115 4.42 2.02 5.96
C GLN A 115 3.34 1.99 7.05
N VAL A 116 3.00 0.78 7.49
CA VAL A 116 1.87 0.53 8.41
C VAL A 116 2.37 -0.23 9.63
N GLY A 117 2.36 0.43 10.79
CA GLY A 117 2.92 -0.10 12.05
C GLY A 117 2.14 -1.26 12.67
N SER A 118 0.93 -1.52 12.19
CA SER A 118 0.22 -2.78 12.47
C SER A 118 -0.32 -3.43 11.21
N SER A 119 -1.61 -3.32 10.95
CA SER A 119 -2.29 -4.01 9.85
C SER A 119 -2.97 -3.05 8.89
N ALA A 120 -3.05 -3.46 7.62
CA ALA A 120 -3.84 -2.77 6.61
C ALA A 120 -5.11 -3.57 6.26
N THR A 121 -6.22 -2.87 6.08
CA THR A 121 -7.49 -3.43 5.62
C THR A 121 -7.97 -2.64 4.41
N LEU A 122 -8.10 -3.34 3.28
CA LEU A 122 -8.64 -2.78 2.03
C LEU A 122 -10.12 -3.14 1.91
N GLY A 123 -10.99 -2.13 1.87
CA GLY A 123 -12.42 -2.33 1.73
C GLY A 123 -12.78 -2.92 0.37
N ALA A 124 -13.84 -3.73 0.30
CA ALA A 124 -14.28 -4.37 -0.93
C ALA A 124 -14.56 -3.37 -2.07
N SER A 125 -14.39 -3.81 -3.31
CA SER A 125 -14.63 -3.00 -4.52
C SER A 125 -13.82 -1.68 -4.56
N SER A 126 -12.66 -1.65 -3.90
CA SER A 126 -11.74 -0.51 -3.92
C SER A 126 -10.67 -0.63 -5.02
N SER A 127 -10.14 0.51 -5.44
CA SER A 127 -8.93 0.60 -6.25
C SER A 127 -7.80 1.21 -5.42
N PHE A 128 -6.84 0.38 -5.03
CA PHE A 128 -5.69 0.79 -4.22
C PHE A 128 -4.43 0.92 -5.08
N VAL A 129 -3.57 1.88 -4.72
CA VAL A 129 -2.32 2.16 -5.44
C VAL A 129 -1.16 2.29 -4.46
N GLY A 130 -0.04 1.65 -4.79
CA GLY A 130 1.21 1.79 -4.04
C GLY A 130 1.70 0.48 -3.42
N GLN A 131 2.78 0.59 -2.65
CA GLN A 131 3.44 -0.52 -1.99
C GLN A 131 3.08 -0.47 -0.51
N ILE A 132 2.32 -1.45 -0.03
CA ILE A 132 2.02 -1.57 1.39
C ILE A 132 3.08 -2.43 2.05
N LEU A 133 3.69 -1.93 3.12
CA LEU A 133 4.57 -2.66 4.03
C LEU A 133 3.95 -2.60 5.42
N ALA A 134 3.32 -3.70 5.82
CA ALA A 134 2.62 -3.83 7.09
C ALA A 134 3.41 -4.69 8.08
N HIS A 135 3.61 -4.18 9.29
CA HIS A 135 4.33 -4.91 10.35
C HIS A 135 3.58 -6.17 10.82
N ALA A 136 2.26 -6.22 10.67
CA ALA A 136 1.47 -7.40 10.97
C ALA A 136 0.85 -7.98 9.70
N SER A 137 -0.41 -7.66 9.42
CA SER A 137 -1.19 -8.32 8.37
C SER A 137 -1.80 -7.35 7.36
N ILE A 138 -2.11 -7.87 6.18
CA ILE A 138 -2.91 -7.18 5.16
C ILE A 138 -4.16 -8.01 4.88
N THR A 139 -5.32 -7.40 5.02
CA THR A 139 -6.61 -7.98 4.61
C THR A 139 -7.14 -7.25 3.40
N VAL A 140 -7.39 -7.98 2.32
CA VAL A 140 -7.97 -7.47 1.08
C VAL A 140 -9.40 -7.98 0.98
N GLY A 141 -10.38 -7.05 1.04
CA GLY A 141 -11.79 -7.34 0.81
C GLY A 141 -12.05 -7.77 -0.63
N ASP A 142 -13.27 -8.22 -0.94
CA ASP A 142 -13.58 -8.83 -2.24
C ASP A 142 -13.58 -7.81 -3.41
N THR A 143 -13.17 -8.28 -4.58
CA THR A 143 -13.12 -7.53 -5.85
C THR A 143 -12.26 -6.26 -5.76
N VAL A 144 -11.19 -6.30 -4.96
CA VAL A 144 -10.24 -5.18 -4.86
C VAL A 144 -9.22 -5.25 -5.99
N THR A 145 -8.93 -4.10 -6.60
CA THR A 145 -7.82 -3.96 -7.54
C THR A 145 -6.67 -3.22 -6.86
N VAL A 146 -5.47 -3.80 -6.90
CA VAL A 146 -4.25 -3.19 -6.41
C VAL A 146 -3.26 -3.02 -7.56
N VAL A 147 -2.82 -1.77 -7.81
CA VAL A 147 -1.65 -1.49 -8.65
C VAL A 147 -0.47 -1.20 -7.73
N GLY A 148 0.32 -2.23 -7.45
CA GLY A 148 1.20 -2.19 -6.29
C GLY A 148 1.79 -3.50 -5.86
N ARG A 149 2.21 -3.53 -4.60
CA ARG A 149 2.72 -4.72 -3.90
C ARG A 149 2.18 -4.75 -2.47
N LEU A 150 1.93 -5.96 -1.96
CA LEU A 150 1.43 -6.20 -0.61
C LEU A 150 2.48 -6.99 0.16
N TYR A 151 3.14 -6.33 1.11
CA TYR A 151 4.15 -6.91 1.98
C TYR A 151 3.65 -6.91 3.42
N ALA A 152 3.65 -8.08 4.06
CA ALA A 152 3.19 -8.25 5.43
C ALA A 152 4.14 -9.20 6.17
N GLN A 153 4.56 -8.83 7.37
CA GLN A 153 5.48 -9.65 8.17
C GLN A 153 4.79 -10.84 8.83
N ALA A 154 3.44 -10.85 8.91
CA ALA A 154 2.65 -11.99 9.38
C ALA A 154 1.90 -12.69 8.24
N ALA A 155 0.88 -12.05 7.64
CA ALA A 155 0.02 -12.70 6.65
C ALA A 155 -0.69 -11.70 5.73
N VAL A 156 -0.96 -12.15 4.50
CA VAL A 156 -1.87 -11.50 3.56
C VAL A 156 -3.07 -12.42 3.32
N SER A 157 -4.28 -11.88 3.43
CA SER A 157 -5.53 -12.57 3.09
C SER A 157 -6.28 -11.81 1.99
N CYS A 158 -6.83 -12.56 1.03
CA CYS A 158 -7.66 -12.04 -0.05
C CYS A 158 -9.03 -12.73 0.02
N ALA A 159 -10.11 -11.97 0.00
CA ALA A 159 -11.46 -12.46 0.27
C ALA A 159 -12.15 -13.05 -0.98
N GLY A 160 -11.72 -12.71 -2.19
CA GLY A 160 -12.39 -13.20 -3.39
C GLY A 160 -11.66 -12.89 -4.70
N ALA A 161 -12.34 -12.21 -5.62
CA ALA A 161 -11.86 -11.98 -6.99
C ALA A 161 -10.87 -10.80 -7.09
N ASP A 162 -9.89 -10.79 -6.19
CA ASP A 162 -8.94 -9.69 -6.04
C ASP A 162 -7.85 -9.73 -7.12
N LYS A 163 -7.46 -8.56 -7.63
CA LYS A 163 -6.45 -8.43 -8.68
C LYS A 163 -5.29 -7.56 -8.21
N ILE A 164 -4.13 -8.18 -8.00
CA ILE A 164 -2.88 -7.48 -7.68
C ILE A 164 -1.99 -7.46 -8.92
N THR A 165 -1.63 -6.26 -9.38
CA THR A 165 -0.77 -6.06 -10.57
C THR A 165 0.43 -5.20 -10.19
N LEU A 166 1.61 -5.54 -10.71
CA LEU A 166 2.81 -4.73 -10.48
C LEU A 166 2.68 -3.34 -11.13
N PRO A 167 3.22 -2.27 -10.51
CA PRO A 167 3.33 -0.98 -11.16
C PRO A 167 4.07 -1.07 -12.50
N CYS A 168 3.66 -0.25 -13.47
CA CYS A 168 4.39 -0.12 -14.73
C CYS A 168 5.81 0.43 -14.45
N THR A 169 6.82 -0.14 -15.10
CA THR A 169 8.23 0.21 -14.87
C THR A 169 8.70 1.43 -15.64
N SER A 170 8.01 1.82 -16.72
CA SER A 170 8.30 3.01 -17.54
C SER A 170 7.72 4.26 -16.93
#